data_AF-A0AAW4J3L5-F1
#
_entry.id   AF-A0AAW4J3L5-F1
#
_cell.length_a   1.000
_cell.length_b   1.000
_cell.length_c   1.000
_cell.angle_alpha   90.00
_cell.angle_beta   90.00
_cell.angle_gamma   90.00
#
_symmetry.space_group_name_H-M   'P 1'
#
loop_
_entity.id
_entity.type
_entity.pdbx_description
1 polymer ?
#
loop_
_entity_poly.entity_id
_entity_poly.type
_entity_poly.pdbx_seq_one_letter_code
_entity_poly.pdbx_strand_id
1 'polypeptide(L)'
;MAISIRTVSTPLFYCFATLSLAAINTCYAETDLDTIVQQQTPTSPAHTAPTESWLGYIPKFVDATPTVFPEQSNQPVVPPIKETEDKTWVDKQQRHIREWADRTSVKIDNWFGEIDPDKPASATIRVMLDNYWNEYDNYEVKPRIRGKIKLPTLEKRLSLVFGDDSLDDEFDNHISSINQQPNQDPDKRFSSKQTRDSNGSVALRFSDLSKRLPFETNADLGLRSGSDIYLRLRAKKNWELEHDFSFNAEQIYRYGSKSENYLRTNLELIHARPNQPFLSNQFSLTYADKQDDDLRWDNRTFREHQFFAHNRFNYGIYTGGYYNDNDLRLNSWGPFVSWRQPLWREWFYVQGDLNYFNDHREDRNHYVSTFLRLETLF
;
A
#
# COMPACT_ATOMS: atom_id res chain seq x y z
N MET A 1 -5.94 24.79 -34.87
CA MET A 1 -5.29 23.49 -34.63
C MET A 1 -6.21 22.72 -33.70
N ALA A 2 -6.89 21.67 -34.20
CA ALA A 2 -7.94 21.00 -33.44
C ALA A 2 -7.33 19.97 -32.49
N ILE A 3 -7.64 20.10 -31.19
CA ILE A 3 -7.25 19.12 -30.17
C ILE A 3 -8.27 17.98 -30.23
N SER A 4 -7.87 16.84 -30.81
CA SER A 4 -8.68 15.62 -30.78
C SER A 4 -8.47 14.94 -29.43
N ILE A 5 -9.38 15.22 -28.49
CA ILE A 5 -9.50 14.43 -27.26
C ILE A 5 -10.09 13.08 -27.68
N ARG A 6 -9.32 11.99 -27.56
CA ARG A 6 -9.88 10.64 -27.61
C ARG A 6 -10.71 10.44 -26.34
N THR A 7 -12.01 10.72 -26.44
CA THR A 7 -12.96 10.44 -25.37
C THR A 7 -13.12 8.93 -25.22
N VAL A 8 -12.55 8.37 -24.16
CA VAL A 8 -13.02 7.09 -23.60
C VAL A 8 -14.54 7.20 -23.40
N SER A 9 -15.29 6.14 -23.68
CA SER A 9 -16.75 6.22 -23.66
C SER A 9 -17.24 6.59 -22.26
N THR A 10 -17.98 7.69 -22.18
CA THR A 10 -18.57 8.22 -20.94
C THR A 10 -19.27 7.16 -20.06
N PRO A 11 -20.00 6.14 -20.59
CA PRO A 11 -20.58 5.10 -19.74
C PRO A 11 -19.55 4.27 -18.94
N LEU A 12 -18.35 3.99 -19.45
CA LEU A 12 -17.38 3.14 -18.72
C LEU A 12 -16.88 3.82 -17.43
N PHE A 13 -16.59 5.12 -17.49
CA PHE A 13 -16.16 5.89 -16.30
C PHE A 13 -17.27 5.92 -15.23
N TYR A 14 -18.53 6.06 -15.66
CA TYR A 14 -19.67 5.96 -14.74
C TYR A 14 -19.88 4.54 -14.19
N CYS A 15 -19.69 3.48 -14.98
CA CYS A 15 -19.82 2.10 -14.51
C CYS A 15 -18.79 1.71 -13.43
N PHE A 16 -17.55 2.20 -13.51
CA PHE A 16 -16.55 1.94 -12.46
C PHE A 16 -16.74 2.85 -11.24
N ALA A 17 -17.17 4.11 -11.43
CA ALA A 17 -17.59 4.96 -10.32
C ALA A 17 -18.79 4.36 -9.57
N THR A 18 -19.78 3.78 -10.28
CA THR A 18 -20.92 3.12 -9.63
C THR A 18 -20.56 1.77 -9.01
N LEU A 19 -19.57 1.02 -9.53
CA LEU A 19 -19.07 -0.20 -8.86
C LEU A 19 -18.44 0.10 -7.49
N SER A 20 -17.66 1.19 -7.38
CA SER A 20 -17.10 1.62 -6.07
C SER A 20 -18.17 2.09 -5.07
N LEU A 21 -19.30 2.61 -5.57
CA LEU A 21 -20.47 2.96 -4.76
C LEU A 21 -21.42 1.76 -4.51
N ALA A 22 -21.46 0.76 -5.39
CA ALA A 22 -22.29 -0.44 -5.24
C ALA A 22 -21.75 -1.36 -4.15
N ALA A 23 -20.43 -1.45 -3.98
CA ALA A 23 -19.79 -2.11 -2.85
C ALA A 23 -20.17 -1.50 -1.48
N ILE A 24 -20.72 -0.28 -1.45
CA ILE A 24 -21.21 0.40 -0.24
C ILE A 24 -22.73 0.24 -0.06
N ASN A 25 -23.47 -0.13 -1.12
CA ASN A 25 -24.93 -0.31 -1.05
C ASN A 25 -25.36 -1.78 -0.87
N THR A 26 -24.51 -2.75 -1.16
CA THR A 26 -24.80 -4.18 -0.90
C THR A 26 -24.73 -4.58 0.58
N CYS A 27 -24.33 -3.68 1.48
CA CYS A 27 -24.38 -3.89 2.94
C CYS A 27 -25.58 -3.24 3.64
N TYR A 28 -26.52 -2.61 2.91
CA TYR A 28 -27.79 -2.11 3.46
C TYR A 28 -28.95 -2.31 2.46
N ALA A 29 -29.60 -3.48 2.53
CA ALA A 29 -30.80 -3.76 1.75
C ALA A 29 -31.75 -4.71 2.51
N GLU A 30 -32.41 -4.20 3.55
CA GLU A 30 -33.75 -4.67 3.94
C GLU A 30 -34.47 -3.54 4.68
N THR A 31 -35.51 -2.99 4.06
CA THR A 31 -36.42 -2.03 4.69
C THR A 31 -37.81 -2.23 4.09
N ASP A 32 -38.48 -3.28 4.55
CA ASP A 32 -39.88 -3.51 4.19
C ASP A 32 -40.77 -2.41 4.80
N LEU A 33 -41.66 -1.87 3.97
CA LEU A 33 -42.73 -0.97 4.36
C LEU A 33 -44.04 -1.52 3.82
N ASP A 34 -44.86 -2.12 4.70
CA ASP A 34 -46.32 -2.07 4.55
C ASP A 34 -47.09 -2.33 5.86
N THR A 35 -48.41 -2.06 5.84
CA THR A 35 -49.25 -1.86 7.05
C THR A 35 -50.70 -2.41 6.89
N ILE A 36 -51.57 -2.51 7.91
CA ILE A 36 -51.57 -1.93 9.27
C ILE A 36 -52.20 -2.88 10.33
N VAL A 37 -51.58 -2.97 11.52
CA VAL A 37 -52.17 -3.29 12.85
C VAL A 37 -53.19 -4.45 12.98
N GLN A 38 -52.84 -5.46 13.80
CA GLN A 38 -53.59 -5.74 15.04
C GLN A 38 -52.72 -6.39 16.13
N GLN A 39 -53.05 -6.12 17.39
CA GLN A 39 -52.20 -6.36 18.57
C GLN A 39 -52.47 -7.73 19.24
N GLN A 40 -51.41 -8.41 19.70
CA GLN A 40 -51.39 -9.08 21.01
C GLN A 40 -49.94 -9.41 21.46
N THR A 41 -49.69 -9.34 22.76
CA THR A 41 -48.38 -9.40 23.45
C THR A 41 -48.38 -10.61 24.41
N PRO A 42 -47.25 -10.98 25.05
CA PRO A 42 -45.95 -11.40 24.50
C PRO A 42 -45.69 -12.91 24.77
N THR A 43 -44.81 -13.53 23.99
CA THR A 43 -44.01 -14.68 24.45
C THR A 43 -42.55 -14.46 24.10
N SER A 44 -41.65 -15.08 24.88
CA SER A 44 -40.22 -14.81 24.93
C SER A 44 -39.54 -14.65 23.56
N PRO A 45 -38.53 -13.77 23.43
CA PRO A 45 -37.74 -13.72 22.20
C PRO A 45 -37.07 -15.09 21.98
N ALA A 46 -37.56 -15.83 20.99
CA ALA A 46 -36.82 -16.94 20.44
C ALA A 46 -35.47 -16.41 19.94
N HIS A 47 -34.40 -17.19 20.12
CA HIS A 47 -33.12 -16.86 19.53
C HIS A 47 -33.28 -16.70 18.02
N THR A 48 -33.23 -15.46 17.53
CA THR A 48 -33.00 -15.20 16.11
C THR A 48 -31.66 -15.84 15.79
N ALA A 49 -31.67 -16.89 14.97
CA ALA A 49 -30.44 -17.49 14.49
C ALA A 49 -29.61 -16.39 13.82
N PRO A 50 -28.30 -16.27 14.09
CA PRO A 50 -27.48 -15.29 13.39
C PRO A 50 -27.55 -15.63 11.90
N THR A 51 -28.03 -14.68 11.10
CA THR A 51 -28.06 -14.80 9.64
C THR A 51 -26.65 -15.15 9.19
N GLU A 52 -26.45 -16.35 8.62
CA GLU A 52 -25.11 -16.86 8.31
C GLU A 52 -24.49 -16.08 7.15
N SER A 53 -23.92 -14.92 7.47
CA SER A 53 -23.08 -14.15 6.58
C SER A 53 -21.93 -15.02 6.08
N TRP A 54 -21.64 -14.95 4.79
CA TRP A 54 -20.56 -15.70 4.14
C TRP A 54 -19.19 -15.47 4.82
N LEU A 55 -18.99 -14.29 5.43
CA LEU A 55 -17.81 -13.95 6.24
C LEU A 55 -17.61 -14.92 7.42
N GLY A 56 -18.70 -15.42 8.03
CA GLY A 56 -18.65 -16.38 9.14
C GLY A 56 -18.18 -17.79 8.76
N TYR A 57 -18.02 -18.09 7.47
CA TYR A 57 -17.47 -19.37 7.01
C TYR A 57 -15.95 -19.39 6.87
N ILE A 58 -15.33 -18.26 6.50
CA ILE A 58 -13.88 -18.16 6.28
C ILE A 58 -13.08 -18.54 7.54
N PRO A 59 -13.39 -18.03 8.76
CA PRO A 59 -12.68 -18.42 9.97
C PRO A 59 -12.77 -19.93 10.25
N LYS A 60 -13.94 -20.55 10.03
CA LYS A 60 -14.15 -22.00 10.22
C LYS A 60 -13.21 -22.83 9.34
N PHE A 61 -12.99 -22.42 8.08
CA PHE A 61 -12.04 -23.09 7.18
C PHE A 61 -10.58 -22.85 7.59
N VAL A 62 -10.23 -21.63 8.03
CA VAL A 62 -8.88 -21.31 8.51
C VAL A 62 -8.53 -22.11 9.79
N ASP A 63 -9.48 -22.24 10.72
CA ASP A 63 -9.32 -22.98 11.97
C ASP A 63 -9.22 -24.50 11.78
N ALA A 64 -9.75 -25.02 10.67
CA ALA A 64 -9.58 -26.42 10.28
C ALA A 64 -8.18 -26.73 9.69
N THR A 65 -7.35 -25.72 9.40
CA THR A 65 -5.98 -25.94 8.88
C THR A 65 -5.01 -26.29 10.01
N PRO A 66 -4.15 -27.32 9.86
CA PRO A 66 -3.18 -27.68 10.89
C PRO A 66 -2.13 -26.57 11.05
N THR A 67 -1.89 -26.15 12.29
CA THR A 67 -0.85 -25.16 12.62
C THR A 67 0.54 -25.79 12.55
N VAL A 68 1.21 -25.63 11.40
CA VAL A 68 2.58 -26.11 11.16
C VAL A 68 3.68 -25.11 11.51
N PHE A 69 3.30 -23.87 11.86
CA PHE A 69 4.21 -22.77 12.16
C PHE A 69 4.22 -22.43 13.66
N PRO A 70 5.30 -21.80 14.18
CA PRO A 70 5.35 -21.32 15.56
C PRO A 70 4.21 -20.34 15.92
N GLU A 71 3.94 -20.24 17.22
CA GLU A 71 3.02 -19.25 17.78
C GLU A 71 3.47 -17.81 17.48
N GLN A 72 2.52 -16.87 17.54
CA GLN A 72 2.82 -15.45 17.35
C GLN A 72 3.60 -14.89 18.55
N SER A 73 4.56 -14.01 18.33
CA SER A 73 5.36 -13.42 19.40
C SER A 73 5.71 -11.95 19.15
N ASN A 74 5.78 -11.18 20.24
CA ASN A 74 6.20 -9.78 20.28
C ASN A 74 7.59 -9.60 20.92
N GLN A 75 8.40 -10.66 21.02
CA GLN A 75 9.76 -10.55 21.57
C GLN A 75 10.72 -9.86 20.57
N PRO A 76 11.46 -8.81 20.96
CA PRO A 76 12.50 -8.23 20.11
C PRO A 76 13.68 -9.18 19.88
N VAL A 77 14.17 -9.25 18.63
CA VAL A 77 15.35 -10.05 18.24
C VAL A 77 16.60 -9.22 17.96
N VAL A 78 16.47 -7.89 17.98
CA VAL A 78 17.55 -6.93 17.78
C VAL A 78 17.61 -5.97 18.97
N PRO A 79 18.81 -5.51 19.37
CA PRO A 79 18.95 -4.58 20.48
C PRO A 79 18.42 -3.17 20.14
N PRO A 80 17.86 -2.43 21.12
CA PRO A 80 17.30 -1.10 20.91
C PRO A 80 18.25 -0.09 20.25
N ILE A 81 17.72 0.87 19.46
CA ILE A 81 18.54 1.94 18.86
C ILE A 81 19.35 2.69 19.93
N LYS A 82 18.73 2.99 21.09
CA LYS A 82 19.37 3.66 22.23
C LYS A 82 20.60 2.92 22.78
N GLU A 83 20.66 1.60 22.60
CA GLU A 83 21.79 0.77 23.02
C GLU A 83 22.84 0.59 21.91
N THR A 84 22.52 0.96 20.66
CA THR A 84 23.37 0.67 19.50
C THR A 84 23.96 1.89 18.82
N GLU A 85 23.33 3.06 18.92
CA GLU A 85 23.68 4.29 18.16
C GLU A 85 25.13 4.81 18.33
N ASP A 86 25.86 4.36 19.35
CA ASP A 86 27.29 4.66 19.56
C ASP A 86 28.26 3.47 19.35
N LYS A 87 27.76 2.27 19.06
CA LYS A 87 28.59 1.04 19.07
C LYS A 87 29.49 0.92 17.84
N THR A 88 28.98 1.15 16.63
CA THR A 88 29.76 1.03 15.38
C THR A 88 29.82 2.33 14.59
N TRP A 89 30.68 2.37 13.55
CA TRP A 89 30.71 3.48 12.60
C TRP A 89 29.38 3.65 11.87
N VAL A 90 28.72 2.55 11.47
CA VAL A 90 27.43 2.61 10.77
C VAL A 90 26.33 3.14 11.69
N ASP A 91 26.33 2.73 12.95
CA ASP A 91 25.38 3.22 13.97
C ASP A 91 25.51 4.75 14.15
N LYS A 92 26.75 5.26 14.25
CA LYS A 92 27.01 6.70 14.35
C LYS A 92 26.60 7.46 13.10
N GLN A 93 26.77 6.88 11.92
CA GLN A 93 26.32 7.47 10.65
C GLN A 93 24.79 7.51 10.56
N GLN A 94 24.09 6.47 11.02
CA GLN A 94 22.63 6.43 11.09
C GLN A 94 22.11 7.54 12.01
N ARG A 95 22.66 7.65 13.23
CA ARG A 95 22.31 8.73 14.15
C ARG A 95 22.60 10.10 13.55
N HIS A 96 23.75 10.29 12.91
CA HIS A 96 24.11 11.58 12.31
C HIS A 96 23.10 12.04 11.25
N ILE A 97 22.63 11.12 10.40
CA ILE A 97 21.61 11.40 9.37
C ILE A 97 20.25 11.68 10.02
N ARG A 98 19.83 10.87 11.01
CA ARG A 98 18.59 11.10 11.79
C ARG A 98 18.58 12.49 12.42
N GLU A 99 19.59 12.82 13.21
CA GLU A 99 19.71 14.14 13.84
C GLU A 99 19.84 15.28 12.83
N TRP A 100 20.49 15.06 11.68
CA TRP A 100 20.53 16.05 10.60
C TRP A 100 19.13 16.28 10.03
N ALA A 101 18.34 15.23 9.85
CA ALA A 101 16.97 15.31 9.37
C ALA A 101 16.07 16.06 10.38
N ASP A 102 16.15 15.71 11.68
CA ASP A 102 15.42 16.40 12.76
C ASP A 102 15.82 17.88 12.92
N ARG A 103 17.12 18.19 12.87
CA ARG A 103 17.59 19.59 12.87
C ARG A 103 17.15 20.35 11.63
N THR A 104 16.91 19.66 10.52
CA THR A 104 16.47 20.26 9.25
C THR A 104 14.95 20.46 9.23
N SER A 105 14.16 19.52 9.76
CA SER A 105 12.71 19.69 9.92
C SER A 105 12.40 20.90 10.81
N VAL A 106 13.04 21.01 11.98
CA VAL A 106 12.88 22.17 12.88
C VAL A 106 13.27 23.49 12.22
N LYS A 107 14.35 23.52 11.42
CA LYS A 107 14.75 24.73 10.66
C LYS A 107 13.74 25.16 9.60
N ILE A 108 13.15 24.19 8.89
CA ILE A 108 12.14 24.46 7.85
C ILE A 108 10.82 24.91 8.49
N ASP A 109 10.41 24.27 9.59
CA ASP A 109 9.20 24.60 10.35
C ASP A 109 9.26 26.03 10.92
N ASN A 110 10.42 26.45 11.42
CA ASN A 110 10.67 27.82 11.89
C ASN A 110 10.56 28.92 10.80
N TRP A 111 10.49 28.56 9.50
CA TRP A 111 10.17 29.54 8.45
C TRP A 111 8.68 29.87 8.36
N PHE A 112 7.81 29.06 9.01
CA PHE A 112 6.36 29.17 8.92
C PHE A 112 5.68 29.67 10.21
N GLY A 113 6.36 29.62 11.36
CA GLY A 113 5.85 30.16 12.62
C GLY A 113 6.74 29.84 13.81
N GLU A 114 6.29 30.24 15.01
CA GLU A 114 6.92 29.86 16.27
C GLU A 114 6.69 28.37 16.55
N ILE A 115 7.76 27.63 16.83
CA ILE A 115 7.72 26.18 17.06
C ILE A 115 7.06 25.89 18.42
N ASP A 116 6.01 25.06 18.42
CA ASP A 116 5.43 24.46 19.62
C ASP A 116 6.45 23.47 20.26
N PRO A 117 6.99 23.73 21.46
CA PRO A 117 7.95 22.84 22.11
C PRO A 117 7.39 21.44 22.40
N ASP A 118 6.06 21.32 22.56
CA ASP A 118 5.38 20.04 22.80
C ASP A 118 5.12 19.27 21.50
N LYS A 119 5.27 19.91 20.33
CA LYS A 119 5.04 19.32 18.99
C LYS A 119 6.10 19.77 17.96
N PRO A 120 7.39 19.44 18.17
CA PRO A 120 8.43 19.79 17.20
C PRO A 120 8.24 19.08 15.85
N ALA A 121 8.66 19.74 14.78
CA ALA A 121 8.74 19.14 13.45
C ALA A 121 9.67 17.93 13.42
N SER A 122 9.15 16.81 12.90
CA SER A 122 9.87 15.54 12.76
C SER A 122 10.14 15.22 11.30
N ALA A 123 11.31 14.64 11.03
CA ALA A 123 11.64 14.04 9.76
C ALA A 123 11.57 12.51 9.84
N THR A 124 11.46 11.87 8.69
CA THR A 124 11.67 10.43 8.52
C THR A 124 12.25 10.22 7.14
N ILE A 125 13.37 9.49 7.05
CA ILE A 125 13.98 9.12 5.77
C ILE A 125 14.06 7.59 5.70
N ARG A 126 13.62 7.02 4.57
CA ARG A 126 13.74 5.61 4.23
C ARG A 126 14.66 5.51 3.02
N VAL A 127 15.70 4.69 3.10
CA VAL A 127 16.54 4.34 1.96
C VAL A 127 16.40 2.84 1.71
N MET A 128 16.11 2.46 0.48
CA MET A 128 15.91 1.08 0.07
C MET A 128 16.83 0.74 -1.10
N LEU A 129 17.37 -0.48 -1.09
CA LEU A 129 18.05 -1.08 -2.22
C LEU A 129 17.27 -2.32 -2.63
N ASP A 130 16.44 -2.16 -3.65
CA ASP A 130 15.59 -3.22 -4.20
C ASP A 130 16.38 -4.01 -5.25
N ASN A 131 16.38 -5.33 -5.12
CA ASN A 131 17.05 -6.25 -6.03
C ASN A 131 16.00 -7.22 -6.57
N TYR A 132 15.91 -7.34 -7.88
CA TYR A 132 15.00 -8.25 -8.57
C TYR A 132 15.81 -9.27 -9.37
N TRP A 133 15.34 -10.50 -9.43
CA TRP A 133 15.86 -11.50 -10.37
C TRP A 133 14.75 -12.42 -10.87
N ASN A 134 14.77 -12.74 -12.15
CA ASN A 134 14.10 -13.90 -12.73
C ASN A 134 14.88 -14.39 -13.97
N GLU A 135 14.48 -15.53 -14.54
CA GLU A 135 15.20 -16.16 -15.66
C GLU A 135 15.06 -15.45 -17.01
N TYR A 136 14.08 -14.55 -17.17
CA TYR A 136 13.78 -13.84 -18.42
C TYR A 136 14.34 -12.41 -18.44
N ASP A 137 14.22 -11.67 -17.33
CA ASP A 137 14.58 -10.24 -17.22
C ASP A 137 15.94 -10.02 -16.52
N ASN A 138 16.69 -11.11 -16.25
CA ASN A 138 17.95 -11.11 -15.53
C ASN A 138 17.87 -10.47 -14.13
N TYR A 139 18.95 -9.83 -13.66
CA TYR A 139 19.09 -9.22 -12.34
C TYR A 139 19.08 -7.69 -12.44
N GLU A 140 18.17 -7.04 -11.72
CA GLU A 140 17.99 -5.58 -11.70
C GLU A 140 18.13 -5.02 -10.28
N VAL A 141 18.78 -3.86 -10.14
CA VAL A 141 18.97 -3.13 -8.88
C VAL A 141 18.37 -1.73 -8.96
N LYS A 142 17.52 -1.40 -7.98
CA LYS A 142 16.83 -0.10 -7.86
C LYS A 142 17.08 0.52 -6.48
N PRO A 143 17.96 1.52 -6.39
CA PRO A 143 18.00 2.41 -5.23
C PRO A 143 16.71 3.25 -5.16
N ARG A 144 16.06 3.26 -4.01
CA ARG A 144 14.88 4.09 -3.72
C ARG A 144 15.10 4.89 -2.43
N ILE A 145 14.60 6.11 -2.37
CA ILE A 145 14.60 6.96 -1.18
C ILE A 145 13.20 7.55 -0.98
N ARG A 146 12.74 7.66 0.26
CA ARG A 146 11.52 8.38 0.63
C ARG A 146 11.80 9.26 1.84
N GLY A 147 11.46 10.53 1.73
CA GLY A 147 11.51 11.47 2.84
C GLY A 147 10.14 12.05 3.15
N LYS A 148 9.84 12.23 4.44
CA LYS A 148 8.69 13.00 4.93
C LYS A 148 9.14 13.89 6.08
N ILE A 149 8.82 15.17 5.98
CA ILE A 149 9.01 16.18 7.03
C ILE A 149 7.61 16.67 7.42
N LYS A 150 7.21 16.48 8.67
CA LYS A 150 5.98 17.06 9.22
C LYS A 150 6.27 18.50 9.67
N LEU A 151 5.36 19.42 9.40
CA LEU A 151 5.49 20.86 9.72
C LEU A 151 4.34 21.30 10.64
N PRO A 152 4.45 21.11 11.97
CA PRO A 152 3.35 21.33 12.92
C PRO A 152 2.98 22.80 13.15
N THR A 153 3.91 23.75 12.92
CA THR A 153 3.62 25.20 12.98
C THR A 153 2.46 25.61 12.08
N LEU A 154 2.28 24.88 10.97
CA LEU A 154 1.17 25.01 10.06
C LEU A 154 0.01 24.14 10.57
N GLU A 155 -0.94 24.76 11.27
CA GLU A 155 -2.16 24.14 11.84
C GLU A 155 -2.92 23.19 10.88
N LYS A 156 -2.71 23.39 9.57
CA LYS A 156 -3.25 22.62 8.43
C LYS A 156 -2.58 21.25 8.20
N ARG A 157 -1.85 20.70 9.18
CA ARG A 157 -1.21 19.37 9.12
C ARG A 157 -0.35 19.18 7.86
N LEU A 158 0.45 20.20 7.52
CA LEU A 158 1.28 20.17 6.32
C LEU A 158 2.46 19.20 6.50
N SER A 159 2.86 18.55 5.42
CA SER A 159 4.12 17.81 5.33
C SER A 159 4.81 18.09 4.00
N LEU A 160 6.13 18.23 4.01
CA LEU A 160 6.95 18.15 2.81
C LEU A 160 7.32 16.68 2.58
N VAL A 161 7.01 16.12 1.42
CA VAL A 161 7.37 14.75 1.03
C VAL A 161 8.28 14.78 -0.20
N PHE A 162 9.25 13.86 -0.26
CA PHE A 162 10.19 13.77 -1.38
C PHE A 162 10.70 12.35 -1.60
N GLY A 163 11.37 12.11 -2.73
CA GLY A 163 11.83 10.78 -3.12
C GLY A 163 10.84 10.06 -4.03
N ASP A 164 10.83 8.74 -4.03
CA ASP A 164 9.91 7.93 -4.83
C ASP A 164 8.46 8.04 -4.33
N ASP A 165 7.56 8.58 -5.16
CA ASP A 165 6.15 8.77 -4.81
C ASP A 165 5.30 7.51 -4.95
N SER A 166 5.76 6.48 -5.67
CA SER A 166 5.01 5.22 -5.82
C SER A 166 4.88 4.42 -4.52
N LEU A 167 5.81 4.63 -3.57
CA LEU A 167 5.74 4.10 -2.20
C LEU A 167 4.51 4.57 -1.41
N ASP A 168 3.90 5.69 -1.80
CA ASP A 168 2.69 6.22 -1.17
C ASP A 168 1.38 5.67 -1.77
N ASP A 169 1.50 4.86 -2.83
CA ASP A 169 0.43 4.12 -3.51
C ASP A 169 0.41 2.62 -3.09
N GLU A 170 1.44 2.14 -2.38
CA GLU A 170 1.56 0.78 -1.81
C GLU A 170 0.65 0.62 -0.57
N PHE A 171 0.16 -0.61 -0.29
CA PHE A 171 -0.61 -0.92 0.93
C PHE A 171 0.24 -0.73 2.20
N ASP A 172 -0.36 -0.43 3.35
CA ASP A 172 0.40 -0.25 4.61
C ASP A 172 1.14 -1.54 5.03
N ASN A 173 0.56 -2.71 4.71
CA ASN A 173 1.20 -4.02 4.80
C ASN A 173 1.58 -4.53 3.40
N HIS A 174 2.32 -3.73 2.63
CA HIS A 174 2.72 -4.12 1.27
C HIS A 174 3.59 -5.37 1.24
N ILE A 175 3.07 -6.40 0.60
CA ILE A 175 3.84 -7.53 0.10
C ILE A 175 4.27 -7.18 -1.32
N SER A 176 5.54 -6.79 -1.47
CA SER A 176 6.19 -6.77 -2.78
C SER A 176 6.16 -8.16 -3.40
N SER A 177 6.16 -8.25 -4.72
CA SER A 177 6.20 -9.55 -5.42
C SER A 177 6.41 -9.41 -6.92
N ILE A 178 6.11 -8.24 -7.51
CA ILE A 178 6.25 -8.03 -8.96
C ILE A 178 6.97 -6.71 -9.22
N ASN A 179 7.94 -6.78 -10.11
CA ASN A 179 8.61 -5.62 -10.67
C ASN A 179 7.67 -4.94 -11.68
N GLN A 180 6.76 -4.06 -11.22
CA GLN A 180 5.73 -3.43 -12.08
C GLN A 180 6.31 -2.47 -13.15
N GLN A 181 7.61 -2.16 -13.08
CA GLN A 181 8.31 -1.30 -14.03
C GLN A 181 9.73 -1.85 -14.29
N PRO A 182 9.88 -3.02 -14.94
CA PRO A 182 11.20 -3.60 -15.20
C PRO A 182 12.05 -2.64 -16.05
N ASN A 183 13.37 -2.78 -16.01
CA ASN A 183 14.23 -1.96 -16.85
C ASN A 183 13.89 -2.20 -18.33
N GLN A 184 13.83 -1.12 -19.13
CA GLN A 184 13.55 -1.21 -20.58
C GLN A 184 14.70 -1.87 -21.38
N ASP A 185 15.81 -2.16 -20.72
CA ASP A 185 17.01 -2.75 -21.28
C ASP A 185 17.44 -3.92 -20.36
N PRO A 186 17.19 -5.19 -20.74
CA PRO A 186 17.42 -6.35 -19.88
C PRO A 186 18.90 -6.71 -19.69
N ASP A 187 19.81 -6.11 -20.48
CA ASP A 187 21.25 -6.23 -20.25
C ASP A 187 21.73 -5.27 -19.15
N LYS A 188 20.98 -4.19 -18.89
CA LYS A 188 21.31 -3.19 -17.87
C LYS A 188 20.76 -3.59 -16.49
N ARG A 189 21.66 -4.05 -15.62
CA ARG A 189 21.37 -4.30 -14.19
C ARG A 189 21.00 -3.05 -13.39
N PHE A 190 21.30 -1.85 -13.90
CA PHE A 190 21.03 -0.57 -13.23
C PHE A 190 20.76 0.52 -14.27
N SER A 191 19.72 1.33 -14.05
CA SER A 191 19.32 2.45 -14.91
C SER A 191 19.32 3.76 -14.12
N SER A 192 20.40 4.54 -14.26
CA SER A 192 20.54 5.84 -13.57
C SER A 192 19.43 6.83 -13.92
N LYS A 193 18.93 6.79 -15.17
CA LYS A 193 17.77 7.57 -15.62
C LYS A 193 16.52 7.16 -14.84
N GLN A 194 16.17 5.88 -14.82
CA GLN A 194 15.00 5.37 -14.11
C GLN A 194 15.09 5.63 -12.60
N THR A 195 16.26 5.44 -11.99
CA THR A 195 16.52 5.77 -10.58
C THR A 195 16.31 7.25 -10.29
N ARG A 196 16.82 8.15 -11.14
CA ARG A 196 16.61 9.60 -10.97
C ARG A 196 15.15 9.99 -11.19
N ASP A 197 14.50 9.43 -12.20
CA ASP A 197 13.15 9.83 -12.61
C ASP A 197 12.08 9.33 -11.62
N SER A 198 12.27 8.14 -11.02
CA SER A 198 11.44 7.60 -9.92
C SER A 198 11.65 8.36 -8.60
N ASN A 199 12.90 8.54 -8.16
CA ASN A 199 13.19 9.23 -6.89
C ASN A 199 13.06 10.77 -6.97
N GLY A 200 12.90 11.33 -8.17
CA GLY A 200 12.88 12.77 -8.43
C GLY A 200 11.54 13.45 -8.13
N SER A 201 10.83 13.08 -7.06
CA SER A 201 9.57 13.72 -6.65
C SER A 201 9.76 14.60 -5.40
N VAL A 202 9.05 15.73 -5.36
CA VAL A 202 8.93 16.63 -4.20
C VAL A 202 7.52 17.23 -4.19
N ALA A 203 6.81 17.19 -3.05
CA ALA A 203 5.46 17.73 -2.92
C ALA A 203 5.14 18.27 -1.52
N LEU A 204 4.22 19.23 -1.47
CA LEU A 204 3.55 19.66 -0.25
C LEU A 204 2.26 18.86 -0.08
N ARG A 205 2.19 18.05 0.98
CA ARG A 205 1.01 17.27 1.38
C ARG A 205 0.22 18.01 2.46
N PHE A 206 -1.03 18.32 2.15
CA PHE A 206 -2.05 18.77 3.09
C PHE A 206 -2.79 17.53 3.60
N SER A 207 -2.74 17.27 4.91
CA SER A 207 -3.36 16.09 5.51
C SER A 207 -4.66 16.47 6.23
N ASP A 208 -5.66 15.59 6.18
CA ASP A 208 -6.98 15.74 6.81
C ASP A 208 -7.71 17.03 6.43
N LEU A 209 -7.86 17.25 5.11
CA LEU A 209 -8.51 18.45 4.54
C LEU A 209 -9.87 18.78 5.15
N SER A 210 -10.61 17.77 5.63
CA SER A 210 -11.85 17.98 6.39
C SER A 210 -12.02 16.95 7.50
N LYS A 211 -12.00 17.43 8.76
CA LYS A 211 -12.39 16.67 9.95
C LYS A 211 -13.89 16.28 9.98
N ARG A 212 -14.70 16.73 9.00
CA ARG A 212 -16.14 16.42 8.91
C ARG A 212 -16.44 15.26 7.96
N LEU A 213 -15.48 14.85 7.13
CA LEU A 213 -15.65 13.71 6.24
C LEU A 213 -15.30 12.42 7.02
N PRO A 214 -16.08 11.34 6.87
CA PRO A 214 -15.84 10.07 7.57
C PRO A 214 -14.74 9.23 6.88
N PHE A 215 -13.75 9.90 6.31
CA PHE A 215 -12.62 9.32 5.57
C PHE A 215 -11.41 10.26 5.62
N GLU A 216 -10.22 9.70 5.76
CA GLU A 216 -8.96 10.42 5.73
C GLU A 216 -8.75 11.03 4.34
N THR A 217 -8.34 12.29 4.27
CA THR A 217 -8.20 13.03 3.00
C THR A 217 -6.86 13.74 2.92
N ASN A 218 -6.05 13.38 1.92
CA ASN A 218 -4.78 14.02 1.63
C ASN A 218 -4.83 14.68 0.25
N ALA A 219 -4.23 15.86 0.11
CA ALA A 219 -3.92 16.46 -1.19
C ALA A 219 -2.43 16.82 -1.27
N ASP A 220 -1.80 16.44 -2.37
CA ASP A 220 -0.40 16.73 -2.66
C ASP A 220 -0.31 17.66 -3.87
N LEU A 221 0.42 18.76 -3.75
CA LEU A 221 0.84 19.58 -4.89
C LEU A 221 2.37 19.47 -5.02
N GLY A 222 2.85 19.01 -6.18
CA GLY A 222 4.26 18.65 -6.31
C GLY A 222 4.82 18.69 -7.73
N LEU A 223 6.11 18.35 -7.81
CA LEU A 223 6.88 18.18 -9.02
C LEU A 223 7.44 16.76 -9.04
N ARG A 224 7.28 16.05 -10.15
CA ARG A 224 7.78 14.69 -10.40
C ARG A 224 8.76 14.68 -11.57
N SER A 225 9.78 13.83 -11.47
CA SER A 225 10.81 13.61 -12.49
C SER A 225 11.39 14.93 -13.05
N GLY A 226 11.56 15.92 -12.16
CA GLY A 226 12.11 17.25 -12.43
C GLY A 226 11.30 18.20 -13.32
N SER A 227 10.15 17.80 -13.88
CA SER A 227 9.41 18.67 -14.81
C SER A 227 7.92 18.39 -15.00
N ASP A 228 7.36 17.41 -14.28
CA ASP A 228 5.93 17.13 -14.29
C ASP A 228 5.27 17.69 -13.03
N ILE A 229 4.57 18.82 -13.14
CA ILE A 229 3.80 19.39 -12.03
C ILE A 229 2.52 18.58 -11.87
N TYR A 230 2.24 18.11 -10.66
CA TYR A 230 1.08 17.27 -10.40
C TYR A 230 0.25 17.72 -9.18
N LEU A 231 -1.05 17.45 -9.26
CA LEU A 231 -1.98 17.44 -8.13
C LEU A 231 -2.37 15.98 -7.87
N ARG A 232 -2.26 15.51 -6.62
CA ARG A 232 -2.73 14.18 -6.18
C ARG A 232 -3.73 14.33 -5.05
N LEU A 233 -4.82 13.59 -5.11
CA LEU A 233 -5.84 13.45 -4.08
C LEU A 233 -5.86 11.99 -3.62
N ARG A 234 -5.89 11.76 -2.32
CA ARG A 234 -6.02 10.42 -1.70
C ARG A 234 -7.14 10.48 -0.67
N ALA A 235 -8.12 9.60 -0.80
CA ALA A 235 -9.18 9.37 0.18
C ALA A 235 -9.08 7.94 0.70
N LYS A 236 -9.01 7.74 2.01
CA LYS A 236 -8.93 6.41 2.65
C LYS A 236 -10.00 6.27 3.72
N LYS A 237 -10.67 5.12 3.78
CA LYS A 237 -11.62 4.77 4.83
C LYS A 237 -11.40 3.34 5.28
N ASN A 238 -11.46 3.15 6.59
CA ASN A 238 -11.42 1.85 7.22
C ASN A 238 -12.79 1.59 7.87
N TRP A 239 -13.25 0.34 7.84
CA TRP A 239 -14.46 -0.12 8.49
C TRP A 239 -14.10 -1.35 9.33
N GLU A 240 -14.46 -1.33 10.62
CA GLU A 240 -14.55 -2.55 11.41
C GLU A 240 -15.84 -3.27 11.04
N LEU A 241 -15.76 -4.57 10.78
CA LEU A 241 -16.86 -5.45 10.39
C LEU A 241 -17.07 -6.51 11.48
N GLU A 242 -18.16 -7.27 11.38
CA GLU A 242 -18.40 -8.40 12.28
C GLU A 242 -17.37 -9.52 12.08
N HIS A 243 -17.25 -10.42 13.08
CA HIS A 243 -16.38 -11.61 13.03
C HIS A 243 -14.89 -11.31 12.87
N ASP A 244 -14.38 -10.28 13.56
CA ASP A 244 -12.97 -9.88 13.57
C ASP A 244 -12.40 -9.54 12.16
N PHE A 245 -13.28 -9.05 11.28
CA PHE A 245 -12.90 -8.52 9.98
C PHE A 245 -12.74 -7.00 10.01
N SER A 246 -11.77 -6.48 9.26
CA SER A 246 -11.71 -5.05 8.91
C SER A 246 -11.53 -4.89 7.41
N PHE A 247 -12.09 -3.82 6.86
CA PHE A 247 -12.03 -3.49 5.45
C PHE A 247 -11.43 -2.10 5.27
N ASN A 248 -10.39 -1.98 4.44
CA ASN A 248 -9.78 -0.72 4.07
C ASN A 248 -10.10 -0.45 2.59
N ALA A 249 -10.67 0.71 2.27
CA ALA A 249 -10.78 1.17 0.90
C ALA A 249 -10.07 2.51 0.73
N GLU A 250 -9.33 2.62 -0.36
CA GLU A 250 -8.54 3.78 -0.69
C GLU A 250 -8.67 4.11 -2.17
N GLN A 251 -8.89 5.40 -2.45
CA GLN A 251 -8.91 5.94 -3.78
C GLN A 251 -7.83 7.02 -3.91
N ILE A 252 -6.94 6.83 -4.88
CA ILE A 252 -5.90 7.78 -5.27
C ILE A 252 -6.24 8.27 -6.68
N TYR A 253 -6.18 9.58 -6.88
CA TYR A 253 -6.24 10.23 -8.19
C TYR A 253 -5.09 11.23 -8.30
N ARG A 254 -4.31 11.18 -9.36
CA ARG A 254 -3.23 12.13 -9.66
C ARG A 254 -3.41 12.63 -11.09
N TYR A 255 -3.37 13.94 -11.26
CA TYR A 255 -3.26 14.59 -12.56
C TYR A 255 -1.91 15.29 -12.67
N GLY A 256 -1.09 14.89 -13.64
CA GLY A 256 0.19 15.50 -13.96
C GLY A 256 0.15 16.27 -15.28
N SER A 257 0.85 17.41 -15.33
CA SER A 257 1.08 18.19 -16.55
C SER A 257 1.70 17.40 -17.72
N LYS A 258 2.37 16.27 -17.41
CA LYS A 258 2.96 15.34 -18.38
C LYS A 258 2.51 13.91 -18.18
N SER A 259 2.25 13.42 -16.95
CA SER A 259 1.70 12.08 -16.76
C SER A 259 0.22 11.97 -17.14
N GLU A 260 -0.46 13.12 -17.27
CA GLU A 260 -1.91 13.21 -17.44
C GLU A 260 -2.62 12.46 -16.30
N ASN A 261 -3.71 11.74 -16.57
CA ASN A 261 -4.49 11.07 -15.53
C ASN A 261 -3.82 9.80 -15.00
N TYR A 262 -3.91 9.61 -13.69
CA TYR A 262 -3.58 8.37 -12.97
C TYR A 262 -4.64 8.15 -11.89
N LEU A 263 -5.24 6.97 -11.86
CA LEU A 263 -6.28 6.59 -10.91
C LEU A 263 -5.93 5.21 -10.34
N ARG A 264 -5.88 5.10 -9.02
CA ARG A 264 -5.65 3.82 -8.34
C ARG A 264 -6.63 3.59 -7.20
N THR A 265 -7.28 2.44 -7.20
CA THR A 265 -8.15 1.97 -6.13
C THR A 265 -7.44 0.83 -5.41
N ASN A 266 -7.29 0.93 -4.09
CA ASN A 266 -6.72 -0.10 -3.23
C ASN A 266 -7.82 -0.57 -2.26
N LEU A 267 -8.17 -1.86 -2.28
CA LEU A 267 -9.13 -2.48 -1.37
C LEU A 267 -8.42 -3.59 -0.58
N GLU A 268 -8.61 -3.65 0.72
CA GLU A 268 -8.02 -4.69 1.57
C GLU A 268 -9.07 -5.22 2.55
N LEU A 269 -9.29 -6.54 2.56
CA LEU A 269 -10.10 -7.22 3.57
C LEU A 269 -9.17 -8.03 4.47
N ILE A 270 -9.15 -7.73 5.76
CA ILE A 270 -8.32 -8.38 6.78
C ILE A 270 -9.24 -9.15 7.72
N HIS A 271 -8.86 -10.37 8.11
CA HIS A 271 -9.42 -11.08 9.26
C HIS A 271 -8.31 -11.32 10.28
N ALA A 272 -8.37 -10.63 11.41
CA ALA A 272 -7.29 -10.58 12.40
C ALA A 272 -7.81 -10.80 13.82
N ARG A 273 -7.44 -11.94 14.41
CA ARG A 273 -7.77 -12.28 15.81
C ARG A 273 -6.56 -12.08 16.71
N PRO A 274 -6.74 -11.65 17.98
CA PRO A 274 -5.62 -11.42 18.90
C PRO A 274 -4.69 -12.64 19.04
N ASN A 275 -3.38 -12.41 18.93
CA ASN A 275 -2.31 -13.42 19.01
C ASN A 275 -2.40 -14.54 17.96
N GLN A 276 -3.11 -14.34 16.84
CA GLN A 276 -3.20 -15.30 15.75
C GLN A 276 -2.67 -14.74 14.42
N PRO A 277 -2.21 -15.60 13.50
CA PRO A 277 -1.85 -15.18 12.15
C PRO A 277 -3.09 -14.67 11.42
N PHE A 278 -3.03 -13.47 10.84
CA PHE A 278 -4.17 -12.88 10.13
C PHE A 278 -4.25 -13.36 8.68
N LEU A 279 -5.45 -13.34 8.12
CA LEU A 279 -5.71 -13.52 6.69
C LEU A 279 -5.93 -12.13 6.06
N SER A 280 -5.35 -11.86 4.89
CA SER A 280 -5.65 -10.64 4.13
C SER A 280 -5.87 -10.94 2.65
N ASN A 281 -6.82 -10.22 2.05
CA ASN A 281 -6.98 -10.09 0.61
C ASN A 281 -6.72 -8.64 0.22
N GLN A 282 -5.64 -8.38 -0.52
CA GLN A 282 -5.30 -7.07 -1.09
C GLN A 282 -5.63 -7.06 -2.59
N PHE A 283 -6.56 -6.19 -3.00
CA PHE A 283 -6.92 -5.95 -4.40
C PHE A 283 -6.55 -4.52 -4.80
N SER A 284 -5.76 -4.34 -5.86
CA SER A 284 -5.50 -3.02 -6.43
C SER A 284 -5.86 -2.94 -7.90
N LEU A 285 -6.45 -1.81 -8.29
CA LEU A 285 -6.88 -1.48 -9.64
C LEU A 285 -6.21 -0.18 -10.07
N THR A 286 -5.52 -0.16 -11.20
CA THR A 286 -4.75 1.00 -11.68
C THR A 286 -5.06 1.34 -13.13
N TYR A 287 -5.39 2.62 -13.37
CA TYR A 287 -5.52 3.25 -14.68
C TYR A 287 -4.50 4.38 -14.79
N ALA A 288 -3.89 4.56 -15.96
CA ALA A 288 -3.15 5.78 -16.29
C ALA A 288 -3.15 6.05 -17.80
N ASP A 289 -3.01 7.31 -18.21
CA ASP A 289 -2.98 7.66 -19.63
C ASP A 289 -1.65 7.29 -20.32
N LYS A 290 -0.59 7.01 -19.54
CA LYS A 290 0.78 6.74 -20.01
C LYS A 290 1.33 5.37 -19.58
N GLN A 291 0.45 4.38 -19.58
CA GLN A 291 0.79 2.95 -19.51
C GLN A 291 0.34 2.27 -20.81
N ASP A 292 0.89 1.08 -21.10
CA ASP A 292 0.60 0.34 -22.33
C ASP A 292 -0.79 -0.32 -22.35
N ASP A 293 -1.45 -0.36 -21.18
CA ASP A 293 -2.74 -1.02 -20.95
C ASP A 293 -3.76 0.00 -20.48
N ASP A 294 -5.01 -0.09 -20.93
CA ASP A 294 -6.06 0.79 -20.41
C ASP A 294 -6.18 0.67 -18.87
N LEU A 295 -6.09 -0.55 -18.34
CA LEU A 295 -6.18 -0.79 -16.90
C LEU A 295 -5.40 -2.04 -16.48
N ARG A 296 -4.83 -2.04 -15.26
CA ARG A 296 -4.17 -3.17 -14.61
C ARG A 296 -4.85 -3.50 -13.29
N TRP A 297 -4.87 -4.78 -12.93
CA TRP A 297 -5.42 -5.25 -11.67
C TRP A 297 -4.52 -6.32 -11.05
N ASP A 298 -4.40 -6.27 -9.72
CA ASP A 298 -3.64 -7.19 -8.89
C ASP A 298 -4.53 -7.68 -7.73
N ASN A 299 -4.43 -8.96 -7.38
CA ASN A 299 -4.98 -9.51 -6.15
C ASN A 299 -3.94 -10.39 -5.44
N ARG A 300 -3.87 -10.30 -4.11
CA ARG A 300 -3.07 -11.17 -3.25
C ARG A 300 -3.96 -11.68 -2.12
N THR A 301 -4.11 -12.99 -2.02
CA THR A 301 -4.72 -13.65 -0.85
C THR A 301 -3.63 -14.36 -0.07
N PHE A 302 -3.40 -13.98 1.19
CA PHE A 302 -2.28 -14.49 1.98
C PHE A 302 -2.59 -14.57 3.47
N ARG A 303 -1.79 -15.39 4.17
CA ARG A 303 -1.75 -15.45 5.63
C ARG A 303 -0.45 -14.83 6.13
N GLU A 304 -0.52 -13.89 7.07
CA GLU A 304 0.64 -13.26 7.70
C GLU A 304 0.87 -13.84 9.10
N HIS A 305 2.12 -14.23 9.37
CA HIS A 305 2.61 -14.65 10.68
C HIS A 305 3.67 -13.66 11.18
N GLN A 306 3.60 -13.31 12.46
CA GLN A 306 4.63 -12.58 13.21
C GLN A 306 5.27 -13.50 14.26
N PHE A 307 6.43 -14.09 13.95
CA PHE A 307 7.14 -14.99 14.88
C PHE A 307 7.96 -14.29 15.96
N PHE A 308 8.16 -12.97 15.83
CA PHE A 308 8.86 -12.09 16.78
C PHE A 308 8.59 -10.62 16.41
N ALA A 309 8.97 -9.66 17.26
CA ALA A 309 8.66 -8.25 17.04
C ALA A 309 9.21 -7.75 15.68
N HIS A 310 8.34 -7.08 14.92
CA HIS A 310 8.63 -6.52 13.59
C HIS A 310 9.01 -7.56 12.51
N ASN A 311 8.77 -8.85 12.76
CA ASN A 311 8.79 -9.90 11.74
C ASN A 311 7.46 -9.98 11.01
N ARG A 312 7.51 -10.27 9.71
CA ARG A 312 6.37 -10.70 8.91
C ARG A 312 6.82 -11.86 8.05
N PHE A 313 6.08 -12.95 8.09
CA PHE A 313 6.22 -14.09 7.19
C PHE A 313 4.88 -14.33 6.53
N ASN A 314 4.86 -14.23 5.21
CA ASN A 314 3.68 -14.22 4.38
C ASN A 314 3.75 -15.35 3.38
N TYR A 315 2.65 -16.06 3.19
CA TYR A 315 2.50 -17.00 2.09
C TYR A 315 1.07 -16.92 1.55
N GLY A 316 0.94 -17.07 0.24
CA GLY A 316 -0.34 -16.82 -0.43
C GLY A 316 -0.34 -17.12 -1.91
N ILE A 317 -1.43 -16.72 -2.56
CA ILE A 317 -1.63 -16.79 -4.00
C ILE A 317 -1.78 -15.36 -4.52
N TYR A 318 -1.03 -15.07 -5.57
CA TYR A 318 -1.20 -13.88 -6.39
C TYR A 318 -2.04 -14.25 -7.63
N THR A 319 -2.92 -13.34 -8.04
CA THR A 319 -3.52 -13.30 -9.37
C THR A 319 -3.49 -11.86 -9.87
N GLY A 320 -3.30 -11.64 -11.16
CA GLY A 320 -3.38 -10.30 -11.72
C GLY A 320 -3.35 -10.30 -13.23
N GLY A 321 -3.61 -9.14 -13.79
CA GLY A 321 -3.82 -9.00 -15.21
C GLY A 321 -4.18 -7.58 -15.61
N TYR A 322 -4.84 -7.48 -16.76
CA TYR A 322 -5.05 -6.22 -17.43
C TYR A 322 -6.35 -6.21 -18.22
N TYR A 323 -6.79 -5.01 -18.55
CA TYR A 323 -7.81 -4.74 -19.55
C TYR A 323 -7.15 -3.93 -20.66
N ASN A 324 -7.29 -4.38 -21.91
CA ASN A 324 -6.77 -3.71 -23.09
C ASN A 324 -7.63 -4.11 -24.31
N ASP A 325 -7.87 -3.20 -25.26
CA ASP A 325 -8.67 -3.43 -26.48
C ASP A 325 -10.05 -4.09 -26.27
N ASN A 326 -10.71 -3.79 -25.14
CA ASN A 326 -11.98 -4.37 -24.65
C ASN A 326 -11.91 -5.81 -24.13
N ASP A 327 -10.72 -6.36 -23.86
CA ASP A 327 -10.52 -7.70 -23.34
C ASP A 327 -9.94 -7.67 -21.92
N LEU A 328 -10.65 -8.25 -20.93
CA LEU A 328 -10.20 -8.39 -19.55
C LEU A 328 -9.50 -9.73 -19.37
N ARG A 329 -8.18 -9.70 -19.23
CA ARG A 329 -7.35 -10.91 -19.12
C ARG A 329 -6.77 -11.09 -17.72
N LEU A 330 -6.76 -12.34 -17.27
CA LEU A 330 -5.80 -12.83 -16.28
C LEU A 330 -4.46 -13.02 -16.99
N ASN A 331 -3.40 -12.36 -16.52
CA ASN A 331 -2.07 -12.46 -17.13
C ASN A 331 -1.13 -13.38 -16.35
N SER A 332 -1.13 -13.23 -15.02
CA SER A 332 -0.13 -13.82 -14.14
C SER A 332 -0.81 -14.33 -12.89
N TRP A 333 -0.47 -15.54 -12.46
CA TRP A 333 -0.89 -16.09 -11.18
C TRP A 333 0.16 -17.05 -10.63
N GLY A 334 0.02 -17.39 -9.35
CA GLY A 334 0.79 -18.45 -8.72
C GLY A 334 1.02 -18.23 -7.23
N PRO A 335 1.67 -19.20 -6.54
CA PRO A 335 2.03 -19.06 -5.14
C PRO A 335 3.22 -18.12 -4.94
N PHE A 336 3.23 -17.45 -3.79
CA PHE A 336 4.39 -16.69 -3.31
C PHE A 336 4.65 -16.93 -1.82
N VAL A 337 5.89 -16.66 -1.42
CA VAL A 337 6.33 -16.51 -0.04
C VAL A 337 7.09 -15.20 0.08
N SER A 338 6.80 -14.41 1.12
CA SER A 338 7.48 -13.14 1.41
C SER A 338 7.86 -13.11 2.88
N TRP A 339 9.03 -12.53 3.19
CA TRP A 339 9.46 -12.32 4.57
C TRP A 339 10.04 -10.92 4.74
N ARG A 340 9.78 -10.28 5.88
CA ARG A 340 10.39 -9.00 6.28
C ARG A 340 10.75 -9.05 7.76
N GLN A 341 11.96 -8.62 8.12
CA GLN A 341 12.39 -8.55 9.52
C GLN A 341 13.49 -7.50 9.72
N PRO A 342 13.66 -6.96 10.94
CA PRO A 342 14.87 -6.23 11.29
C PRO A 342 16.08 -7.17 11.30
N LEU A 343 17.23 -6.71 10.80
CA LEU A 343 18.47 -7.49 10.78
C LEU A 343 19.58 -6.71 11.49
N TRP A 344 20.15 -7.30 12.54
CA TRP A 344 21.22 -6.75 13.41
C TRP A 344 20.89 -5.44 14.16
N ARG A 345 19.93 -4.62 13.71
CA ARG A 345 19.51 -3.32 14.25
C ARG A 345 18.02 -3.09 14.02
N GLU A 346 17.37 -2.35 14.93
CA GLU A 346 15.95 -1.95 14.78
C GLU A 346 15.69 -1.03 13.57
N TRP A 347 16.70 -0.30 13.10
CA TRP A 347 16.60 0.63 11.98
C TRP A 347 16.93 0.01 10.62
N PHE A 348 17.43 -1.24 10.57
CA PHE A 348 17.80 -1.93 9.33
C PHE A 348 16.90 -3.14 9.11
N TYR A 349 16.19 -3.16 7.98
CA TYR A 349 15.26 -4.22 7.60
C TYR A 349 15.76 -4.95 6.36
N VAL A 350 15.56 -6.27 6.36
CA VAL A 350 15.67 -7.09 5.15
C VAL A 350 14.29 -7.65 4.85
N GLN A 351 13.86 -7.43 3.61
CA GLN A 351 12.69 -8.06 3.02
C GLN A 351 13.11 -8.88 1.82
N GLY A 352 12.53 -10.06 1.64
CA GLY A 352 12.68 -10.81 0.40
C GLY A 352 11.42 -11.58 0.06
N ASP A 353 11.24 -11.81 -1.24
CA ASP A 353 10.10 -12.53 -1.78
C ASP A 353 10.59 -13.62 -2.73
N LEU A 354 9.90 -14.76 -2.74
CA LEU A 354 10.08 -15.86 -3.67
C LEU A 354 8.73 -16.17 -4.29
N ASN A 355 8.63 -16.02 -5.60
CA ASN A 355 7.40 -16.22 -6.35
C ASN A 355 7.57 -17.31 -7.41
N TYR A 356 6.50 -18.04 -7.69
CA TYR A 356 6.42 -18.96 -8.82
C TYR A 356 5.22 -18.58 -9.68
N PHE A 357 5.43 -17.62 -10.59
CA PHE A 357 4.37 -17.00 -11.40
C PHE A 357 4.57 -17.26 -12.88
N ASN A 358 3.50 -17.24 -13.67
CA ASN A 358 3.55 -17.19 -15.13
C ASN A 358 3.31 -15.77 -15.68
N ASP A 359 3.50 -15.59 -16.98
CA ASP A 359 3.13 -14.37 -17.71
C ASP A 359 2.61 -14.74 -19.10
N HIS A 360 1.29 -14.76 -19.28
CA HIS A 360 0.67 -15.17 -20.54
C HIS A 360 0.88 -14.17 -21.69
N ARG A 361 1.12 -12.89 -21.40
CA ARG A 361 1.40 -11.86 -22.41
C ARG A 361 2.76 -12.10 -23.06
N GLU A 362 3.75 -12.40 -22.23
CA GLU A 362 5.14 -12.59 -22.65
C GLU A 362 5.47 -14.07 -23.00
N ASP A 363 4.44 -14.92 -23.14
CA ASP A 363 4.54 -16.38 -23.37
C ASP A 363 5.45 -17.13 -22.37
N ARG A 364 5.44 -16.68 -21.12
CA ARG A 364 6.25 -17.25 -20.02
C ARG A 364 5.41 -18.25 -19.24
N ASN A 365 5.89 -19.50 -19.19
CA ASN A 365 5.37 -20.53 -18.28
C ASN A 365 5.61 -20.15 -16.82
N HIS A 366 5.20 -20.98 -15.84
CA HIS A 366 5.49 -20.64 -14.44
C HIS A 366 7.00 -20.72 -14.17
N TYR A 367 7.59 -19.59 -13.77
CA TYR A 367 9.01 -19.41 -13.50
C TYR A 367 9.27 -18.87 -12.09
N VAL A 368 10.48 -19.12 -11.59
CA VAL A 368 10.92 -18.58 -10.30
C VAL A 368 11.35 -17.13 -10.47
N SER A 369 10.81 -16.24 -9.65
CA SER A 369 11.34 -14.89 -9.46
C SER A 369 11.63 -14.63 -8.00
N THR A 370 12.64 -13.80 -7.74
CA THR A 370 13.06 -13.42 -6.39
C THR A 370 13.18 -11.91 -6.27
N PHE A 371 12.87 -11.42 -5.08
CA PHE A 371 13.08 -10.04 -4.67
C PHE A 371 13.90 -10.00 -3.38
N LEU A 372 14.75 -8.98 -3.22
CA LEU A 372 15.45 -8.67 -1.98
C LEU A 372 15.56 -7.14 -1.81
N ARG A 373 14.91 -6.60 -0.78
CA ARG A 373 15.03 -5.20 -0.34
C ARG A 373 15.87 -5.12 0.92
N LEU A 374 16.92 -4.31 0.86
CA LEU A 374 17.63 -3.82 2.04
C LEU A 374 17.09 -2.43 2.37
N GLU A 375 16.45 -2.25 3.52
CA GLU A 375 15.82 -1.00 3.93
C GLU A 375 16.51 -0.42 5.18
N THR A 376 16.79 0.89 5.15
CA THR A 376 17.37 1.65 6.27
C THR A 376 16.44 2.79 6.63
N LEU A 377 16.10 2.89 7.91
CA LEU A 377 15.27 3.96 8.49
C LEU A 377 16.17 4.98 9.21
N PHE A 378 15.88 6.27 9.03
CA PHE A 378 16.51 7.39 9.74
C PHE A 378 15.44 8.26 10.38
#